data_AF-A0A069IET0-F1
#
_entry.id   AF-A0A069IET0-F1
#
_cell.length_a   1.000
_cell.length_b   1.000
_cell.length_c   1.000
_cell.angle_alpha   90.00
_cell.angle_beta   90.00
_cell.angle_gamma   90.00
#
_symmetry.space_group_name_H-M   'P 1'
#
loop_
_entity.id
_entity.type
_entity.pdbx_description
1 polymer ?
#
loop_
_entity_poly.entity_id
_entity_poly.type
_entity_poly.pdbx_seq_one_letter_code
_entity_poly.pdbx_strand_id
1 'polypeptide(L)'
;MPQPSLTIELSTPFRVNGEPARYQSLWLLAAVCLAARNGATGVPAVQLRTRFPDAANIRMLVSRAFADFARWDIPVGWGLDRSQGAAGLNPAHRSRGPFWITPAASKRLRFTVDGRRAGDAALARFVGPATGAARRAGKGGDGNPGSPGNPAVDYVMRDISYWSHLTQAMRGMQDGVGVAGGSASNGVANALRAAQRCATDDFQHAFALLKESLAWRRGDDLARSRAALQRFDRIVGTGTVDTALPTFAAMARVVRAWERYAGNQMEAAQAELESLAADPALQPVVRYNPRVRFETLNLGALIHKTVAIRDMATQPEAARQAAEAAVAGFSGALQAAYEADSVDAAQHVAANLGLCLWLFWNHALIDPARRWPAGQVQRQSVRWLGLSEWICDRFGAGGGSAWNIIFLLRIARGNCAQDGGGTLKAFRAQRPLLLDEAVDALRPFHAPFARAKGFISWSSLAAFALDEHDAGHVHYGALQLANLLLEASWFHTFEHGDTPAAFATVERLAGLLGKLRPAERRFFHAAITALPRELQLAAAEAMRAARRGGPGPLR
;
A
#
# COMPACT_ATOMS: atom_id res chain seq x y z
N MET A 1 63.36 -22.02 7.23
CA MET A 1 63.56 -20.56 7.21
C MET A 1 62.19 -19.88 7.31
N PRO A 2 61.92 -19.00 8.29
CA PRO A 2 60.67 -18.24 8.32
C PRO A 2 60.62 -17.28 7.12
N GLN A 3 59.57 -17.37 6.30
CA GLN A 3 59.39 -16.48 5.15
C GLN A 3 59.23 -15.02 5.62
N PRO A 4 59.80 -14.03 4.89
CA PRO A 4 59.78 -12.63 5.30
C PRO A 4 58.34 -12.06 5.33
N SER A 5 58.12 -11.08 6.21
CA SER A 5 56.87 -10.33 6.28
C SER A 5 56.73 -9.39 5.08
N LEU A 6 55.52 -9.31 4.50
CA LEU A 6 55.19 -8.44 3.37
C LEU A 6 54.39 -7.23 3.86
N THR A 7 54.79 -6.03 3.43
CA THR A 7 54.06 -4.78 3.72
C THR A 7 53.14 -4.43 2.54
N ILE A 8 51.86 -4.23 2.79
CA ILE A 8 50.83 -3.97 1.79
C ILE A 8 50.20 -2.59 2.05
N GLU A 9 50.44 -1.64 1.16
CA GLU A 9 49.85 -0.29 1.23
C GLU A 9 48.49 -0.27 0.53
N LEU A 10 47.45 0.06 1.31
CA LEU A 10 46.06 0.10 0.88
C LEU A 10 45.57 1.50 0.50
N SER A 11 46.36 2.56 0.68
CA SER A 11 46.08 3.87 0.09
C SER A 11 46.77 4.04 -1.26
N THR A 12 46.26 4.98 -2.07
CA THR A 12 46.87 5.29 -3.37
C THR A 12 48.16 6.09 -3.17
N PRO A 13 49.28 5.73 -3.81
CA PRO A 13 49.44 4.64 -4.77
C PRO A 13 49.58 3.26 -4.09
N PHE A 14 48.79 2.29 -4.56
CA PHE A 14 48.75 0.92 -4.05
C PHE A 14 50.08 0.19 -4.23
N ARG A 15 50.63 -0.39 -3.17
CA ARG A 15 51.96 -1.04 -3.20
C ARG A 15 52.04 -2.34 -2.40
N VAL A 16 52.94 -3.24 -2.82
CA VAL A 16 53.39 -4.40 -2.04
C VAL A 16 54.91 -4.33 -1.93
N ASN A 17 55.45 -4.23 -0.71
CA ASN A 17 56.87 -3.97 -0.45
C ASN A 17 57.46 -2.78 -1.23
N GLY A 18 56.67 -1.73 -1.42
CA GLY A 18 57.09 -0.54 -2.18
C GLY A 18 56.86 -0.65 -3.70
N GLU A 19 56.61 -1.85 -4.24
CA GLU A 19 56.35 -2.06 -5.67
C GLU A 19 54.89 -1.78 -6.05
N PRO A 20 54.60 -1.19 -7.23
CA PRO A 20 53.23 -0.93 -7.67
C PRO A 20 52.34 -2.17 -7.73
N ALA A 21 51.14 -2.06 -7.16
CA ALA A 21 50.15 -3.12 -7.10
C ALA A 21 48.81 -2.69 -7.68
N ARG A 22 48.05 -3.66 -8.22
CA ARG A 22 46.72 -3.41 -8.76
C ARG A 22 45.68 -3.44 -7.65
N TYR A 23 44.74 -2.49 -7.70
CA TYR A 23 43.67 -2.36 -6.71
C TYR A 23 42.87 -3.65 -6.52
N GLN A 24 42.47 -4.33 -7.60
CA GLN A 24 41.67 -5.55 -7.50
C GLN A 24 42.39 -6.70 -6.78
N SER A 25 43.70 -6.81 -6.98
CA SER A 25 44.52 -7.84 -6.36
C SER A 25 44.64 -7.57 -4.86
N LEU A 26 44.85 -6.31 -4.48
CA LEU A 26 44.88 -5.91 -3.07
C LEU A 26 43.51 -6.04 -2.39
N TRP A 27 42.43 -5.70 -3.09
CA TRP A 27 41.07 -5.85 -2.57
C TRP A 27 40.75 -7.30 -2.25
N LEU A 28 41.03 -8.23 -3.17
CA LEU A 28 40.79 -9.65 -2.94
C LEU A 28 41.67 -10.18 -1.81
N LEU A 29 42.94 -9.76 -1.75
CA LEU A 29 43.87 -10.16 -0.69
C LEU A 29 43.43 -9.66 0.70
N ALA A 30 43.01 -8.40 0.80
CA ALA A 30 42.46 -7.82 2.02
C ALA A 30 41.18 -8.54 2.45
N ALA A 31 40.30 -8.87 1.50
CA ALA A 31 39.05 -9.58 1.76
C ALA A 31 39.29 -11.00 2.30
N VAL A 32 40.20 -11.78 1.69
CA VAL A 32 40.49 -13.15 2.18
C VAL A 32 41.22 -13.14 3.52
N CYS A 33 42.06 -12.13 3.78
CA CYS A 33 42.71 -11.97 5.08
C CYS A 33 41.72 -11.57 6.18
N LEU A 34 40.82 -10.63 5.89
CA LEU A 34 39.77 -10.23 6.81
C LEU A 34 38.85 -11.42 7.11
N ALA A 35 38.47 -12.21 6.10
CA ALA A 35 37.70 -13.43 6.27
C ALA A 35 38.42 -14.44 7.19
N ALA A 36 39.71 -14.70 6.93
CA ALA A 36 40.51 -15.62 7.75
C ALA A 36 40.65 -15.15 9.22
N ARG A 37 40.83 -13.85 9.46
CA ARG A 37 40.92 -13.26 10.81
C ARG A 37 39.61 -13.32 11.57
N ASN A 38 38.48 -13.24 10.86
CA ASN A 38 37.14 -13.32 11.44
C ASN A 38 36.62 -14.78 11.55
N GLY A 39 37.45 -15.78 11.26
CA GLY A 39 37.05 -17.20 11.32
C GLY A 39 36.16 -17.68 10.16
N ALA A 40 35.99 -16.87 9.12
CA ALA A 40 35.20 -17.23 7.95
C ALA A 40 35.94 -18.21 7.03
N THR A 41 35.18 -18.98 6.25
CA THR A 41 35.68 -20.03 5.35
C THR A 41 36.34 -19.48 4.08
N GLY A 42 36.06 -18.25 3.69
CA GLY A 42 36.65 -17.62 2.52
C GLY A 42 35.73 -16.57 1.92
N VAL A 43 36.17 -15.99 0.81
CA VAL A 43 35.44 -14.96 0.07
C VAL A 43 34.75 -15.61 -1.13
N PRO A 44 33.41 -15.62 -1.21
CA PRO A 44 32.72 -16.21 -2.35
C PRO A 44 32.91 -15.37 -3.61
N ALA A 45 32.93 -16.02 -4.79
CA ALA A 45 33.12 -15.32 -6.07
C ALA A 45 32.04 -14.26 -6.36
N VAL A 46 30.84 -14.41 -5.80
CA VAL A 46 29.77 -13.41 -5.89
C VAL A 46 30.17 -12.07 -5.28
N GLN A 47 30.90 -12.06 -4.16
CA GLN A 47 31.34 -10.83 -3.50
C GLN A 47 32.34 -10.06 -4.36
N LEU A 48 33.18 -10.78 -5.11
CA LEU A 48 34.09 -10.20 -6.10
C LEU A 48 33.33 -9.61 -7.30
N ARG A 49 32.29 -10.30 -7.79
CA ARG A 49 31.42 -9.80 -8.88
C ARG A 49 30.69 -8.52 -8.47
N THR A 50 30.17 -8.45 -7.25
CA THR A 50 29.49 -7.26 -6.73
C THR A 50 30.44 -6.08 -6.58
N ARG A 51 31.71 -6.31 -6.19
CA ARG A 51 32.69 -5.23 -6.05
C ARG A 51 33.12 -4.62 -7.38
N PHE A 52 33.21 -5.42 -8.44
CA PHE A 52 33.70 -5.02 -9.75
C PHE A 52 32.61 -5.25 -10.82
N PRO A 53 31.50 -4.48 -10.80
CA PRO A 53 30.38 -4.68 -11.71
C PRO A 53 30.75 -4.44 -13.18
N ASP A 54 31.70 -3.54 -13.44
CA ASP A 54 32.15 -3.18 -14.80
C ASP A 54 33.17 -4.17 -15.40
N ALA A 55 33.56 -5.20 -14.64
CA ALA A 55 34.49 -6.20 -15.13
C ALA A 55 33.77 -7.17 -16.09
N ALA A 56 33.88 -6.91 -17.40
CA ALA A 56 33.29 -7.74 -18.47
C ALA A 56 33.64 -9.24 -18.37
N ASN A 57 34.75 -9.60 -17.73
CA ASN A 57 35.14 -10.99 -17.51
C ASN A 57 35.80 -11.22 -16.13
N ILE A 58 35.04 -11.76 -15.18
CA ILE A 58 35.50 -12.10 -13.82
C ILE A 58 36.70 -13.08 -13.83
N ARG A 59 36.77 -13.98 -14.83
CA ARG A 59 37.86 -14.96 -14.95
C ARG A 59 39.19 -14.26 -15.18
N MET A 60 39.21 -13.21 -16.01
CA MET A 60 40.42 -12.42 -16.25
C MET A 60 40.85 -11.65 -15.00
N LEU A 61 39.90 -11.09 -14.25
CA LEU A 61 40.18 -10.38 -12.99
C LEU A 61 40.83 -11.33 -11.98
N VAL A 62 40.24 -12.51 -11.76
CA VAL A 62 40.77 -13.54 -10.87
C VAL A 62 42.14 -14.02 -11.35
N SER A 63 42.31 -14.32 -12.64
CA SER A 63 43.61 -14.75 -13.18
C SER A 63 44.71 -13.71 -12.96
N ARG A 64 44.40 -12.41 -13.14
CA ARG A 64 45.35 -11.31 -12.88
C ARG A 64 45.71 -11.21 -11.39
N ALA A 65 44.73 -11.32 -10.50
CA ALA A 65 44.97 -11.30 -9.06
C ALA A 65 45.87 -12.46 -8.63
N PHE A 66 45.63 -13.67 -9.14
CA PHE A 66 46.45 -14.83 -8.83
C PHE A 66 47.85 -14.79 -9.45
N ALA A 67 48.03 -14.15 -10.61
CA ALA A 67 49.36 -13.88 -11.15
C ALA A 67 50.14 -12.90 -10.25
N ASP A 68 49.47 -11.88 -9.72
CA ASP A 68 50.05 -10.97 -8.74
C ASP A 68 50.40 -11.69 -7.43
N PHE A 69 49.51 -12.56 -6.92
CA PHE A 69 49.78 -13.36 -5.71
C PHE A 69 50.97 -14.31 -5.86
N ALA A 70 51.10 -14.96 -7.02
CA ALA A 70 52.25 -15.80 -7.34
C ALA A 70 53.54 -14.98 -7.39
N ARG A 71 53.52 -13.79 -8.02
CA ARG A 71 54.66 -12.87 -8.05
C ARG A 71 55.07 -12.38 -6.66
N TRP A 72 54.13 -12.24 -5.74
CA TRP A 72 54.38 -11.82 -4.36
C TRP A 72 54.67 -12.99 -3.39
N ASP A 73 54.70 -14.23 -3.89
CA ASP A 73 54.84 -15.45 -3.08
C ASP A 73 53.79 -15.55 -1.94
N ILE A 74 52.53 -15.22 -2.27
CA ILE A 74 51.37 -15.28 -1.37
C ILE A 74 50.47 -16.45 -1.80
N PRO A 75 50.41 -17.55 -1.01
CA PRO A 75 49.56 -18.68 -1.33
C PRO A 75 48.09 -18.38 -0.99
N VAL A 76 47.31 -18.04 -2.02
CA VAL A 76 45.84 -17.93 -1.95
C VAL A 76 45.24 -19.15 -2.63
N GLY A 77 44.32 -19.84 -1.97
CA GLY A 77 43.60 -20.99 -2.51
C GLY A 77 42.20 -20.63 -3.01
N TRP A 78 41.57 -21.57 -3.71
CA TRP A 78 40.19 -21.49 -4.18
C TRP A 78 39.44 -22.81 -4.00
N GLY A 79 38.11 -22.77 -3.98
CA GLY A 79 37.29 -23.96 -3.80
C GLY A 79 37.13 -24.36 -2.33
N LEU A 80 36.35 -25.42 -2.11
CA LEU A 80 35.97 -25.87 -0.77
C LEU A 80 37.05 -26.74 -0.11
N ASP A 81 37.84 -27.47 -0.90
CA ASP A 81 38.90 -28.34 -0.39
C ASP A 81 40.16 -27.52 -0.05
N ARG A 82 40.42 -27.37 1.26
CA ARG A 82 41.62 -26.70 1.77
C ARG A 82 42.73 -27.66 2.18
N SER A 83 42.50 -28.97 2.11
CA SER A 83 43.43 -30.00 2.56
C SER A 83 44.62 -30.15 1.61
N GLN A 84 44.42 -29.91 0.31
CA GLN A 84 45.44 -30.10 -0.73
C GLN A 84 46.47 -28.95 -0.87
N GLY A 85 46.31 -27.86 -0.10
CA GLY A 85 47.13 -26.66 -0.23
C GLY A 85 46.92 -25.92 -1.56
N ALA A 86 47.28 -24.63 -1.63
CA ALA A 86 46.97 -23.80 -2.81
C ALA A 86 47.65 -24.27 -4.11
N ALA A 87 48.81 -24.94 -4.02
CA ALA A 87 49.58 -25.41 -5.17
C ALA A 87 48.98 -26.65 -5.87
N GLY A 88 48.19 -27.46 -5.14
CA GLY A 88 47.56 -28.68 -5.67
C GLY A 88 46.21 -28.46 -6.36
N LEU A 89 45.69 -27.23 -6.35
CA LEU A 89 44.34 -26.93 -6.84
C LEU A 89 44.31 -26.83 -8.37
N ASN A 90 43.27 -27.40 -8.99
CA ASN A 90 43.06 -27.33 -10.45
C ASN A 90 42.80 -25.87 -10.90
N PRO A 91 43.68 -25.26 -11.74
CA PRO A 91 43.53 -23.88 -12.21
C PRO A 91 42.26 -23.62 -13.02
N ALA A 92 41.67 -24.63 -13.66
CA ALA A 92 40.47 -24.50 -14.48
C ALA A 92 39.24 -24.00 -13.68
N HIS A 93 39.22 -24.24 -12.36
CA HIS A 93 38.11 -23.86 -11.48
C HIS A 93 38.38 -22.62 -10.63
N ARG A 94 39.52 -21.94 -10.86
CA ARG A 94 39.97 -20.80 -10.05
C ARG A 94 38.95 -19.67 -9.95
N SER A 95 38.21 -19.38 -11.02
CA SER A 95 37.21 -18.29 -11.04
C SER A 95 35.92 -18.59 -10.27
N ARG A 96 35.69 -19.83 -9.81
CA ARG A 96 34.47 -20.22 -9.10
C ARG A 96 34.47 -19.83 -7.62
N GLY A 97 35.66 -19.62 -7.03
CA GLY A 97 35.80 -19.43 -5.59
C GLY A 97 35.26 -20.63 -4.78
N PRO A 98 35.00 -20.46 -3.47
CA PRO A 98 35.42 -19.33 -2.64
C PRO A 98 36.95 -19.21 -2.57
N PHE A 99 37.46 -18.02 -2.31
CA PHE A 99 38.90 -17.74 -2.18
C PHE A 99 39.31 -17.73 -0.70
N TRP A 100 40.45 -18.31 -0.37
CA TRP A 100 40.90 -18.44 1.01
C TRP A 100 42.41 -18.31 1.13
N ILE A 101 42.90 -18.01 2.32
CA ILE A 101 44.32 -17.93 2.65
C ILE A 101 44.59 -18.74 3.92
N THR A 102 45.76 -19.37 4.02
CA THR A 102 46.12 -20.12 5.22
C THR A 102 46.46 -19.17 6.38
N PRO A 103 46.26 -19.57 7.65
CA PRO A 103 46.64 -18.75 8.80
C PRO A 103 48.13 -18.36 8.79
N ALA A 104 49.00 -19.27 8.37
CA ALA A 104 50.44 -19.02 8.26
C ALA A 104 50.75 -17.93 7.22
N ALA A 105 50.11 -17.98 6.05
CA ALA A 105 50.28 -16.98 5.00
C ALA A 105 49.67 -15.63 5.40
N SER A 106 48.50 -15.61 6.05
CA SER A 106 47.87 -14.38 6.53
C SER A 106 48.72 -13.64 7.58
N LYS A 107 49.42 -14.37 8.46
CA LYS A 107 50.32 -13.79 9.47
C LYS A 107 51.55 -13.08 8.88
N ARG A 108 51.95 -13.42 7.65
CA ARG A 108 53.07 -12.75 6.95
C ARG A 108 52.70 -11.34 6.48
N LEU A 109 51.41 -11.02 6.36
CA LEU A 109 50.92 -9.81 5.70
C LEU A 109 50.67 -8.68 6.71
N ARG A 110 51.38 -7.56 6.53
CA ARG A 110 51.19 -6.32 7.29
C ARG A 110 50.57 -5.26 6.39
N PHE A 111 49.31 -4.94 6.66
CA PHE A 111 48.60 -3.89 5.92
C PHE A 111 48.92 -2.51 6.50
N THR A 112 49.08 -1.52 5.63
CA THR A 112 49.19 -0.10 5.97
C THR A 112 48.15 0.71 5.22
N VAL A 113 47.77 1.86 5.78
CA VAL A 113 46.99 2.92 5.14
C VAL A 113 47.75 4.20 5.42
N ASP A 114 48.19 4.90 4.36
CA ASP A 114 49.01 6.12 4.46
C ASP A 114 50.26 5.90 5.34
N GLY A 115 50.93 4.77 5.15
CA GLY A 115 52.13 4.38 5.90
C GLY A 115 51.89 3.96 7.35
N ARG A 116 50.65 4.05 7.87
CA ARG A 116 50.30 3.62 9.23
C ARG A 116 49.75 2.21 9.25
N ARG A 117 50.08 1.43 10.29
CA ARG A 117 49.59 0.04 10.43
C ARG A 117 48.05 -0.01 10.44
N ALA A 118 47.48 -0.79 9.52
CA ALA A 118 46.04 -0.98 9.38
C ALA A 118 45.56 -2.18 10.21
N GLY A 119 44.64 -1.92 11.14
CA GLY A 119 43.90 -2.95 11.88
C GLY A 119 42.67 -3.46 11.11
N ASP A 120 41.95 -4.42 11.68
CA ASP A 120 40.81 -5.07 10.99
C ASP A 120 39.69 -4.11 10.61
N ALA A 121 39.48 -3.04 11.40
CA ALA A 121 38.52 -1.99 11.08
C ALA A 121 38.91 -1.16 9.84
N ALA A 122 40.20 -1.02 9.56
CA ALA A 122 40.70 -0.34 8.36
C ALA A 122 40.60 -1.27 7.14
N LEU A 123 40.92 -2.56 7.30
CA LEU A 123 40.69 -3.58 6.27
C LEU A 123 39.20 -3.67 5.90
N ALA A 124 38.31 -3.69 6.87
CA ALA A 124 36.86 -3.72 6.63
C ALA A 124 36.37 -2.50 5.84
N ARG A 125 36.89 -1.30 6.14
CA ARG A 125 36.60 -0.08 5.38
C ARG A 125 37.12 -0.16 3.94
N PHE A 126 38.34 -0.67 3.75
CA PHE A 126 38.94 -0.84 2.42
C PHE A 126 38.20 -1.87 1.55
N VAL A 127 37.79 -2.99 2.15
CA VAL A 127 36.99 -4.04 1.47
C VAL A 127 35.58 -3.53 1.17
N GLY A 128 35.06 -2.62 1.99
CA GLY A 128 33.68 -2.14 1.93
C GLY A 128 32.73 -3.09 2.67
N PRO A 129 31.49 -2.65 2.96
CA PRO A 129 30.51 -3.48 3.64
C PRO A 129 30.30 -4.77 2.84
N ALA A 130 30.63 -5.90 3.44
CA ALA A 130 30.08 -7.17 2.97
C ALA A 130 28.57 -7.03 3.07
N THR A 131 27.84 -7.31 1.99
CA THR A 131 26.41 -7.64 2.07
C THR A 131 26.30 -8.95 2.85
N GLY A 132 26.39 -8.83 4.17
CA GLY A 132 26.43 -9.89 5.15
C GLY A 132 26.00 -9.29 6.47
N ALA A 133 24.70 -9.32 6.69
CA ALA A 133 24.06 -8.99 7.95
C ALA A 133 24.75 -9.76 9.08
N ALA A 134 25.55 -9.07 9.90
CA ALA A 134 25.90 -9.44 11.27
C ALA A 134 27.03 -8.53 11.77
N ARG A 135 26.72 -7.26 12.02
CA ARG A 135 27.50 -6.51 13.01
C ARG A 135 26.72 -5.31 13.52
N ARG A 136 25.86 -5.56 14.51
CA ARG A 136 25.48 -4.64 15.61
C ARG A 136 24.50 -5.35 16.53
N ALA A 137 25.02 -6.19 17.41
CA ALA A 137 24.39 -6.52 18.68
C ALA A 137 25.51 -6.44 19.71
N GLY A 138 25.50 -5.38 20.51
CA GLY A 138 26.57 -5.07 21.43
C GLY A 138 26.26 -3.87 22.29
N LYS A 139 25.24 -4.03 23.16
CA LYS A 139 25.30 -3.76 24.61
C LYS A 139 23.87 -3.63 25.17
N GLY A 140 23.45 -4.65 25.90
CA GLY A 140 22.26 -4.60 26.74
C GLY A 140 21.84 -6.00 27.18
N GLY A 141 22.01 -6.30 28.48
CA GLY A 141 21.39 -7.45 29.13
C GLY A 141 22.38 -8.39 29.81
N ASP A 142 22.60 -8.18 31.10
CA ASP A 142 23.17 -9.17 32.01
C ASP A 142 22.24 -10.40 32.07
N GLY A 143 22.75 -11.56 31.67
CA GLY A 143 22.04 -12.84 31.76
C GLY A 143 22.90 -14.02 31.30
N ASN A 144 23.36 -14.81 32.28
CA ASN A 144 23.88 -16.19 32.25
C ASN A 144 24.81 -16.64 31.08
N PRO A 145 26.08 -17.03 31.33
CA PRO A 145 27.00 -17.47 30.28
C PRO A 145 26.73 -18.93 29.87
N GLY A 146 25.81 -19.13 28.93
CA GLY A 146 25.52 -20.44 28.33
C GLY A 146 25.25 -20.32 26.84
N SER A 147 26.32 -20.35 26.04
CA SER A 147 26.34 -20.34 24.56
C SER A 147 25.65 -19.12 23.90
N PRO A 148 26.35 -18.32 23.06
CA PRO A 148 25.69 -17.25 22.32
C PRO A 148 24.74 -17.88 21.29
N GLY A 149 23.45 -17.98 21.66
CA GLY A 149 22.38 -18.34 20.75
C GLY A 149 22.45 -17.46 19.50
N ASN A 150 22.15 -18.04 18.34
CA ASN A 150 22.08 -17.29 17.11
C ASN A 150 20.83 -16.41 17.19
N PRO A 151 20.93 -15.07 17.31
CA PRO A 151 19.78 -14.21 17.60
C PRO A 151 18.67 -14.31 16.55
N ALA A 152 19.01 -14.68 15.31
CA ALA A 152 18.04 -14.91 14.24
C ALA A 152 17.27 -16.24 14.44
N VAL A 153 17.95 -17.29 14.92
CA VAL A 153 17.31 -18.56 15.28
C VAL A 153 16.45 -18.36 16.52
N ASP A 154 16.96 -17.65 17.52
CA ASP A 154 16.23 -17.34 18.74
C ASP A 154 14.96 -16.54 18.44
N TYR A 155 14.99 -15.61 17.46
CA TYR A 155 13.80 -14.88 17.00
C TYR A 155 12.72 -15.78 16.41
N VAL A 156 13.10 -16.72 15.54
CA VAL A 156 12.16 -17.63 14.85
C VAL A 156 11.62 -18.71 15.79
N MET A 157 12.38 -19.08 16.81
CA MET A 157 11.96 -20.04 17.85
C MET A 157 11.04 -19.42 18.91
N ARG A 158 10.74 -18.11 18.85
CA ARG A 158 9.75 -17.46 19.71
C ARG A 158 8.33 -17.96 19.38
N ASP A 159 7.42 -17.70 20.31
CA ASP A 159 6.00 -17.99 20.14
C ASP A 159 5.44 -17.32 18.86
N ILE A 160 4.83 -18.14 18.00
CA ILE A 160 4.24 -17.73 16.72
C ILE A 160 2.91 -16.97 16.89
N SER A 161 2.36 -16.92 18.11
CA SER A 161 1.05 -16.34 18.43
C SER A 161 0.90 -14.89 17.95
N TYR A 162 1.95 -14.07 18.01
CA TYR A 162 1.95 -12.72 17.45
C TYR A 162 1.56 -12.73 15.96
N TRP A 163 2.27 -13.54 15.16
CA TRP A 163 2.05 -13.63 13.72
C TRP A 163 0.69 -14.24 13.39
N SER A 164 0.22 -15.21 14.19
CA SER A 164 -1.11 -15.80 14.07
C SER A 164 -2.21 -14.74 14.26
N HIS A 165 -2.19 -14.01 15.38
CA HIS A 165 -3.18 -12.97 15.68
C HIS A 165 -3.14 -11.82 14.68
N LEU A 166 -1.94 -11.40 14.27
CA LEU A 166 -1.81 -10.36 13.26
C LEU A 166 -2.36 -10.79 11.90
N THR A 167 -2.08 -12.04 11.49
CA THR A 167 -2.60 -12.59 10.23
C THR A 167 -4.12 -12.67 10.26
N GLN A 168 -4.70 -13.14 11.37
CA GLN A 168 -6.16 -13.15 11.56
C GLN A 168 -6.75 -11.74 11.48
N ALA A 169 -6.13 -10.75 12.12
CA ALA A 169 -6.55 -9.35 12.03
C ALA A 169 -6.49 -8.83 10.60
N MET A 170 -5.41 -9.10 9.87
CA MET A 170 -5.26 -8.69 8.47
C MET A 170 -6.31 -9.34 7.57
N ARG A 171 -6.63 -10.62 7.79
CA ARG A 171 -7.68 -11.30 7.04
C ARG A 171 -9.06 -10.70 7.34
N GLY A 172 -9.38 -10.50 8.62
CA GLY A 172 -10.63 -9.85 9.02
C GLY A 172 -10.78 -8.43 8.44
N MET A 173 -9.70 -7.66 8.33
CA MET A 173 -9.71 -6.35 7.67
C MET A 173 -10.00 -6.43 6.16
N GLN A 174 -9.60 -7.51 5.48
CA GLN A 174 -9.83 -7.71 4.05
C GLN A 174 -11.26 -8.17 3.76
N ASP A 175 -11.79 -9.06 4.60
CA ASP A 175 -13.13 -9.63 4.46
C ASP A 175 -14.25 -8.59 4.71
N GLY A 176 -13.92 -7.35 5.13
CA GLY A 176 -14.91 -6.32 5.47
C GLY A 176 -15.71 -6.61 6.74
N VAL A 177 -15.44 -7.76 7.38
CA VAL A 177 -16.01 -8.21 8.65
C VAL A 177 -15.49 -7.30 9.76
N GLY A 178 -16.25 -6.24 10.08
CA GLY A 178 -16.03 -5.44 11.28
C GLY A 178 -15.66 -3.97 11.07
N VAL A 179 -15.94 -3.39 9.92
CA VAL A 179 -15.63 -1.97 9.66
C VAL A 179 -16.86 -1.07 9.84
N ALA A 180 -18.09 -1.61 9.77
CA ALA A 180 -19.33 -0.88 10.02
C ALA A 180 -20.06 -1.44 11.26
N GLY A 181 -19.92 -0.77 12.41
CA GLY A 181 -20.92 -0.67 13.49
C GLY A 181 -21.42 -1.92 14.23
N GLY A 182 -21.08 -3.16 13.84
CA GLY A 182 -21.61 -4.39 14.44
C GLY A 182 -20.61 -5.16 15.32
N SER A 183 -21.10 -6.19 16.03
CA SER A 183 -20.33 -7.10 16.91
C SER A 183 -19.05 -7.68 16.27
N ALA A 184 -18.99 -7.74 14.93
CA ALA A 184 -17.82 -8.15 14.15
C ALA A 184 -16.64 -7.14 14.21
N SER A 185 -16.87 -5.85 14.46
CA SER A 185 -15.81 -4.83 14.65
C SER A 185 -14.93 -5.11 15.86
N ASN A 186 -15.48 -5.83 16.84
CA ASN A 186 -14.71 -6.33 17.96
C ASN A 186 -13.73 -7.42 17.52
N GLY A 187 -13.98 -8.20 16.46
CA GLY A 187 -13.11 -9.28 16.00
C GLY A 187 -11.73 -8.79 15.55
N VAL A 188 -11.68 -7.87 14.58
CA VAL A 188 -10.42 -7.27 14.09
C VAL A 188 -9.70 -6.52 15.21
N ALA A 189 -10.43 -5.71 15.97
CA ALA A 189 -9.85 -4.95 17.08
C ALA A 189 -9.32 -5.85 18.21
N ASN A 190 -9.99 -6.97 18.50
CA ASN A 190 -9.55 -7.93 19.50
C ASN A 190 -8.32 -8.71 19.02
N ALA A 191 -8.28 -9.11 17.75
CA ALA A 191 -7.13 -9.76 17.14
C ALA A 191 -5.90 -8.85 17.13
N LEU A 192 -6.05 -7.57 16.79
CA LEU A 192 -4.97 -6.58 16.88
C LEU A 192 -4.49 -6.36 18.32
N ARG A 193 -5.42 -6.26 19.28
CA ARG A 193 -5.08 -6.17 20.71
C ARG A 193 -4.40 -7.44 21.23
N ALA A 194 -4.77 -8.61 20.73
CA ALA A 194 -4.11 -9.87 21.03
C ALA A 194 -2.69 -9.89 20.46
N ALA A 195 -2.50 -9.48 19.20
CA ALA A 195 -1.17 -9.31 18.60
C ALA A 195 -0.31 -8.34 19.43
N GLN A 196 -0.85 -7.21 19.89
CA GLN A 196 -0.12 -6.27 20.74
C GLN A 196 0.35 -6.88 22.07
N ARG A 197 -0.46 -7.76 22.68
CA ARG A 197 -0.06 -8.46 23.92
C ARG A 197 1.01 -9.52 23.69
N CYS A 198 1.05 -10.12 22.50
CA CYS A 198 2.03 -11.13 22.12
C CYS A 198 3.30 -10.53 21.50
N ALA A 199 3.35 -9.22 21.24
CA ALA A 199 4.52 -8.57 20.67
C ALA A 199 5.69 -8.59 21.67
N THR A 200 6.87 -8.94 21.16
CA THR A 200 8.09 -9.18 21.96
C THR A 200 9.21 -8.19 21.62
N ASP A 201 8.99 -7.31 20.65
CA ASP A 201 9.94 -6.30 20.21
C ASP A 201 9.20 -5.06 19.66
N ASP A 202 9.95 -3.97 19.53
CA ASP A 202 9.39 -2.68 19.12
C ASP A 202 8.91 -2.66 17.66
N PHE A 203 9.47 -3.51 16.79
CA PHE A 203 8.97 -3.65 15.43
C PHE A 203 7.56 -4.26 15.43
N GLN A 204 7.34 -5.32 16.19
CA GLN A 204 6.06 -6.00 16.33
C GLN A 204 5.01 -5.07 16.94
N HIS A 205 5.37 -4.32 17.99
CA HIS A 205 4.48 -3.32 18.57
C HIS A 205 4.14 -2.19 17.58
N ALA A 206 5.15 -1.60 16.94
CA ALA A 206 4.95 -0.53 15.98
C ALA A 206 4.07 -0.98 14.80
N PHE A 207 4.31 -2.19 14.28
CA PHE A 207 3.54 -2.73 13.17
C PHE A 207 2.08 -3.00 13.55
N ALA A 208 1.83 -3.60 14.71
CA ALA A 208 0.47 -3.85 15.19
C ALA A 208 -0.32 -2.54 15.43
N LEU A 209 0.31 -1.50 15.98
CA LEU A 209 -0.32 -0.20 16.19
C LEU A 209 -0.64 0.53 14.87
N LEU A 210 0.26 0.44 13.89
CA LEU A 210 0.04 1.01 12.57
C LEU A 210 -1.14 0.32 11.85
N LYS A 211 -1.22 -1.01 11.94
CA LYS A 211 -2.36 -1.78 11.42
C LYS A 211 -3.66 -1.46 12.17
N GLU A 212 -3.60 -1.28 13.48
CA GLU A 212 -4.74 -0.86 14.28
C GLU A 212 -5.27 0.50 13.85
N SER A 213 -4.39 1.49 13.67
CA SER A 213 -4.78 2.81 13.20
C SER A 213 -5.46 2.76 11.82
N LEU A 214 -4.88 2.02 10.87
CA LEU A 214 -5.47 1.83 9.55
C LEU A 214 -6.86 1.16 9.60
N ALA A 215 -7.05 0.18 10.49
CA ALA A 215 -8.33 -0.50 10.69
C ALA A 215 -9.40 0.46 11.20
N TRP A 216 -9.11 1.22 12.26
CA TRP A 216 -10.04 2.18 12.84
C TRP A 216 -10.42 3.29 11.86
N ARG A 217 -9.45 3.77 11.08
CA ARG A 217 -9.71 4.74 10.02
C ARG A 217 -10.69 4.21 8.98
N ARG A 218 -10.49 2.97 8.49
CA ARG A 218 -11.43 2.36 7.54
C ARG A 218 -12.85 2.29 8.12
N GLY A 219 -12.97 2.13 9.43
CA GLY A 219 -14.24 2.09 10.17
C GLY A 219 -14.78 3.44 10.63
N ASP A 220 -14.22 4.55 10.13
CA ASP A 220 -14.61 5.92 10.45
C ASP A 220 -14.44 6.32 11.94
N ASP A 221 -13.70 5.52 12.75
CA ASP A 221 -13.34 5.87 14.12
C ASP A 221 -11.97 6.59 14.15
N LEU A 222 -12.00 7.86 13.75
CA LEU A 222 -10.79 8.71 13.69
C LEU A 222 -10.17 8.94 15.08
N ALA A 223 -10.95 8.87 16.16
CA ALA A 223 -10.45 9.07 17.51
C ALA A 223 -9.55 7.90 17.94
N ARG A 224 -10.01 6.66 17.72
CA ARG A 224 -9.20 5.46 18.00
C ARG A 224 -8.02 5.33 17.06
N SER A 225 -8.15 5.73 15.80
CA SER A 225 -7.03 5.80 14.87
C SER A 225 -5.91 6.72 15.40
N ARG A 226 -6.26 7.94 15.82
CA ARG A 226 -5.29 8.88 16.40
C ARG A 226 -4.66 8.35 17.68
N ALA A 227 -5.44 7.72 18.55
CA ALA A 227 -4.92 7.15 19.79
C ALA A 227 -3.88 6.02 19.51
N ALA A 228 -4.11 5.20 18.49
CA ALA A 228 -3.14 4.19 18.06
C ALA A 228 -1.86 4.81 17.50
N LEU A 229 -1.96 5.89 16.69
CA LEU A 229 -0.79 6.63 16.20
C LEU A 229 0.01 7.29 17.32
N GLN A 230 -0.64 7.86 18.33
CA GLN A 230 0.06 8.44 19.50
C GLN A 230 0.82 7.37 20.29
N ARG A 231 0.27 6.15 20.40
CA ARG A 231 1.01 5.02 20.99
C ARG A 231 2.20 4.63 20.13
N PHE A 232 2.03 4.61 18.82
CA PHE A 232 3.11 4.32 17.86
C PHE A 232 4.26 5.33 17.98
N ASP A 233 3.95 6.63 18.04
CA ASP A 233 4.97 7.69 18.15
C ASP A 233 5.85 7.53 19.38
N ARG A 234 5.28 7.06 20.51
CA ARG A 234 6.04 6.81 21.75
C ARG A 234 7.09 5.71 21.58
N ILE A 235 6.79 4.67 20.80
CA ILE A 235 7.70 3.54 20.53
C ILE A 235 8.78 3.94 19.52
N VAL A 236 8.40 4.74 18.52
CA VAL A 236 9.34 5.21 17.50
C VAL A 236 10.28 6.28 18.07
N GLY A 237 9.77 7.17 18.93
CA GLY A 237 10.54 8.22 19.58
C GLY A 237 11.62 7.73 20.55
N THR A 238 11.52 6.48 21.04
CA THR A 238 12.54 5.86 21.89
C THR A 238 13.73 5.26 21.12
N GLY A 239 13.70 5.29 19.78
CA GLY A 239 14.89 5.07 18.93
C GLY A 239 15.31 3.61 18.70
N THR A 240 14.45 2.63 18.95
CA THR A 240 14.80 1.20 18.96
C THR A 240 14.54 0.43 17.66
N VAL A 241 13.87 1.02 16.66
CA VAL A 241 13.41 0.34 15.42
C VAL A 241 14.33 0.65 14.21
N ASP A 242 15.63 0.35 14.30
CA ASP A 242 16.69 0.96 13.46
C ASP A 242 16.59 0.76 11.92
N THR A 243 15.90 -0.27 11.40
CA THR A 243 15.86 -0.58 9.94
C THR A 243 14.49 -0.39 9.27
N ALA A 244 13.38 -0.52 9.99
CA ALA A 244 12.02 -0.33 9.48
C ALA A 244 11.47 1.10 9.70
N LEU A 245 12.19 1.91 10.47
CA LEU A 245 11.87 3.29 10.84
C LEU A 245 11.35 4.14 9.67
N PRO A 246 12.04 4.22 8.50
CA PRO A 246 11.57 5.09 7.42
C PRO A 246 10.24 4.64 6.80
N THR A 247 10.00 3.33 6.69
CA THR A 247 8.73 2.81 6.14
C THR A 247 7.58 3.04 7.09
N PHE A 248 7.79 2.80 8.39
CA PHE A 248 6.78 3.05 9.41
C PHE A 248 6.51 4.55 9.59
N ALA A 249 7.55 5.39 9.59
CA ALA A 249 7.41 6.83 9.64
C ALA A 249 6.63 7.37 8.43
N ALA A 250 6.99 6.95 7.22
CA ALA A 250 6.27 7.34 6.01
C ALA A 250 4.80 6.92 6.05
N MET A 251 4.52 5.66 6.39
CA MET A 251 3.13 5.19 6.48
C MET A 251 2.35 5.92 7.58
N ALA A 252 2.94 6.17 8.75
CA ALA A 252 2.28 6.94 9.82
C ALA A 252 1.89 8.34 9.36
N ARG A 253 2.75 9.02 8.58
CA ARG A 253 2.42 10.32 7.96
C ARG A 253 1.28 10.21 6.94
N VAL A 254 1.27 9.15 6.13
CA VAL A 254 0.15 8.89 5.22
C VAL A 254 -1.16 8.67 5.99
N VAL A 255 -1.14 7.93 7.10
CA VAL A 255 -2.34 7.74 7.93
C VAL A 255 -2.84 9.06 8.51
N ARG A 256 -1.95 9.95 8.99
CA ARG A 256 -2.33 11.30 9.43
C ARG A 256 -2.96 12.11 8.31
N ALA A 257 -2.40 12.06 7.10
CA ALA A 257 -2.96 12.72 5.94
C ALA A 257 -4.38 12.22 5.64
N TRP A 258 -4.60 10.91 5.72
CA TRP A 258 -5.92 10.33 5.58
C TRP A 258 -6.91 10.76 6.67
N GLU A 259 -6.48 10.86 7.93
CA GLU A 259 -7.32 11.35 9.03
C GLU A 259 -7.75 12.80 8.81
N ARG A 260 -6.82 13.65 8.33
CA ARG A 260 -7.13 15.04 7.94
C ARG A 260 -8.12 15.08 6.79
N TYR A 261 -7.95 14.24 5.78
CA TYR A 261 -8.89 14.14 4.67
C TYR A 261 -10.30 13.73 5.14
N ALA A 262 -10.40 12.69 5.98
CA ALA A 262 -11.67 12.24 6.56
C ALA A 262 -12.32 13.33 7.44
N GLY A 263 -11.50 14.12 8.14
CA GLY A 263 -11.91 15.29 8.91
C GLY A 263 -12.23 16.54 8.08
N ASN A 264 -12.30 16.44 6.74
CA ASN A 264 -12.55 17.56 5.83
C ASN A 264 -11.51 18.70 5.92
N GLN A 265 -10.27 18.36 6.26
CA GLN A 265 -9.10 19.26 6.29
C GLN A 265 -8.21 18.99 5.08
N MET A 266 -8.74 19.25 3.88
CA MET A 266 -8.10 18.87 2.62
C MET A 266 -6.73 19.51 2.42
N GLU A 267 -6.62 20.80 2.69
CA GLU A 267 -5.38 21.56 2.54
C GLU A 267 -4.29 21.03 3.48
N ALA A 268 -4.67 20.65 4.70
CA ALA A 268 -3.76 20.05 5.66
C ALA A 268 -3.36 18.62 5.27
N ALA A 269 -4.28 17.84 4.67
CA ALA A 269 -3.96 16.51 4.15
C ALA A 269 -2.97 16.60 2.99
N GLN A 270 -3.17 17.55 2.08
CA GLN A 270 -2.28 17.80 0.94
C GLN A 270 -0.89 18.22 1.40
N ALA A 271 -0.80 19.19 2.32
CA ALA A 271 0.47 19.64 2.88
C ALA A 271 1.25 18.49 3.57
N GLU A 272 0.56 17.55 4.21
CA GLU A 272 1.19 16.38 4.81
C GLU A 272 1.81 15.45 3.76
N LEU A 273 1.13 15.23 2.63
CA LEU A 273 1.67 14.42 1.52
C LEU A 273 2.84 15.10 0.81
N GLU A 274 2.76 16.42 0.58
CA GLU A 274 3.84 17.20 -0.03
C GLU A 274 5.08 17.20 0.86
N SER A 275 4.88 17.42 2.16
CA SER A 275 5.94 17.37 3.16
C SER A 275 6.56 15.96 3.29
N LEU A 276 5.77 14.90 3.09
CA LEU A 276 6.28 13.53 3.01
C LEU A 276 7.16 13.31 1.78
N ALA A 277 6.76 13.86 0.63
CA ALA A 277 7.53 13.76 -0.62
C ALA A 277 8.79 14.64 -0.63
N ALA A 278 8.79 15.74 0.13
CA ALA A 278 9.93 16.66 0.24
C ALA A 278 10.99 16.22 1.26
N ASP A 279 10.64 15.34 2.20
CA ASP A 279 11.56 14.85 3.23
C ASP A 279 12.64 13.94 2.61
N PRO A 280 13.94 14.30 2.63
CA PRO A 280 15.00 13.52 2.01
C PRO A 280 15.15 12.10 2.57
N ALA A 281 14.75 11.87 3.84
CA ALA A 281 14.85 10.57 4.48
C ALA A 281 13.68 9.65 4.08
N LEU A 282 12.50 10.22 3.80
CA LEU A 282 11.27 9.46 3.51
C LEU A 282 10.96 9.38 2.01
N GLN A 283 11.46 10.31 1.20
CA GLN A 283 11.26 10.33 -0.25
C GLN A 283 11.66 9.00 -0.92
N PRO A 284 12.79 8.34 -0.59
CA PRO A 284 13.11 7.03 -1.18
C PRO A 284 12.06 5.96 -0.86
N VAL A 285 11.48 6.00 0.34
CA VAL A 285 10.41 5.08 0.73
C VAL A 285 9.18 5.31 -0.11
N VAL A 286 8.74 6.56 -0.26
CA VAL A 286 7.57 6.89 -1.11
C VAL A 286 7.81 6.46 -2.55
N ARG A 287 9.05 6.58 -3.05
CA ARG A 287 9.39 6.23 -4.43
C ARG A 287 9.45 4.71 -4.66
N TYR A 288 10.07 3.97 -3.74
CA TYR A 288 10.45 2.57 -3.98
C TYR A 288 9.65 1.54 -3.15
N ASN A 289 8.95 1.93 -2.10
CA ASN A 289 8.03 1.04 -1.39
C ASN A 289 6.63 1.13 -2.04
N PRO A 290 6.19 0.11 -2.80
CA PRO A 290 4.97 0.20 -3.59
C PRO A 290 3.72 0.34 -2.71
N ARG A 291 3.72 -0.17 -1.47
CA ARG A 291 2.60 -0.01 -0.55
C ARG A 291 2.46 1.43 -0.05
N VAL A 292 3.57 2.07 0.34
CA VAL A 292 3.55 3.48 0.76
C VAL A 292 3.18 4.36 -0.42
N ARG A 293 3.78 4.10 -1.60
CA ARG A 293 3.49 4.83 -2.84
C ARG A 293 2.01 4.76 -3.21
N PHE A 294 1.42 3.56 -3.12
CA PHE A 294 -0.01 3.35 -3.34
C PHE A 294 -0.86 4.27 -2.44
N GLU A 295 -0.64 4.24 -1.13
CA GLU A 295 -1.48 5.02 -0.19
C GLU A 295 -1.33 6.53 -0.43
N THR A 296 -0.12 7.01 -0.71
CA THR A 296 0.15 8.42 -1.06
C THR A 296 -0.57 8.83 -2.35
N LEU A 297 -0.42 8.06 -3.43
CA LEU A 297 -1.02 8.37 -4.74
C LEU A 297 -2.55 8.28 -4.70
N ASN A 298 -3.09 7.27 -4.02
CA ASN A 298 -4.52 7.08 -3.88
C ASN A 298 -5.17 8.23 -3.09
N LEU A 299 -4.57 8.66 -1.98
CA LEU A 299 -5.07 9.80 -1.22
C LEU A 299 -4.93 11.11 -1.99
N GLY A 300 -3.77 11.37 -2.60
CA GLY A 300 -3.58 12.56 -3.43
C GLY A 300 -4.61 12.66 -4.55
N ALA A 301 -4.89 11.54 -5.23
CA ALA A 301 -5.93 11.48 -6.26
C ALA A 301 -7.34 11.78 -5.73
N LEU A 302 -7.68 11.33 -4.51
CA LEU A 302 -8.96 11.64 -3.87
C LEU A 302 -9.08 13.12 -3.46
N ILE A 303 -7.98 13.73 -3.02
CA ILE A 303 -7.91 15.17 -2.75
C ILE A 303 -8.17 15.94 -4.04
N HIS A 304 -7.42 15.63 -5.11
CA HIS A 304 -7.60 16.26 -6.41
C HIS A 304 -9.01 16.06 -6.99
N LYS A 305 -9.62 14.87 -6.83
CA LYS A 305 -11.03 14.64 -7.19
C LYS A 305 -11.95 15.61 -6.46
N THR A 306 -11.72 15.81 -5.17
CA THR A 306 -12.57 16.68 -4.35
C THR A 306 -12.43 18.14 -4.77
N VAL A 307 -11.20 18.60 -5.02
CA VAL A 307 -10.91 19.94 -5.58
C VAL A 307 -11.58 20.13 -6.94
N ALA A 308 -11.43 19.18 -7.85
CA ALA A 308 -12.02 19.24 -9.19
C ALA A 308 -13.54 19.45 -9.15
N ILE A 309 -14.25 18.69 -8.31
CA ILE A 309 -15.70 18.80 -8.18
C ILE A 309 -16.13 20.06 -7.45
N ARG A 310 -15.41 20.47 -6.41
CA ARG A 310 -15.72 21.69 -5.63
C ARG A 310 -15.59 22.94 -6.49
N ASP A 311 -14.53 23.01 -7.28
CA ASP A 311 -14.09 24.26 -7.92
C ASP A 311 -14.53 24.36 -9.39
N MET A 312 -15.18 23.34 -9.97
CA MET A 312 -15.58 23.32 -11.39
C MET A 312 -16.42 24.52 -11.84
N ALA A 313 -17.25 25.08 -10.94
CA ALA A 313 -18.10 26.22 -11.27
C ALA A 313 -17.37 27.57 -11.15
N THR A 314 -16.39 27.67 -10.25
CA THR A 314 -15.74 28.95 -9.89
C THR A 314 -14.35 29.11 -10.49
N GLN A 315 -13.62 28.01 -10.69
CA GLN A 315 -12.25 27.96 -11.21
C GLN A 315 -12.12 26.81 -12.21
N PRO A 316 -12.74 26.91 -13.40
CA PRO A 316 -12.87 25.78 -14.33
C PRO A 316 -11.51 25.22 -14.77
N GLU A 317 -10.52 26.07 -15.04
CA GLU A 317 -9.20 25.60 -15.49
C GLU A 317 -8.44 24.84 -14.38
N ALA A 318 -8.46 25.36 -13.15
CA ALA A 318 -7.88 24.67 -12.00
C ALA A 318 -8.59 23.35 -11.70
N ALA A 319 -9.92 23.31 -11.86
CA ALA A 319 -10.71 22.10 -11.71
C ALA A 319 -10.34 21.03 -12.76
N ARG A 320 -10.06 21.44 -13.99
CA ARG A 320 -9.58 20.54 -15.05
C ARG A 320 -8.21 19.96 -14.74
N GLN A 321 -7.26 20.80 -14.33
CA GLN A 321 -5.94 20.36 -13.91
C GLN A 321 -6.03 19.38 -12.73
N ALA A 322 -6.90 19.66 -11.75
CA ALA A 322 -7.15 18.75 -10.64
C ALA A 322 -7.79 17.42 -11.11
N ALA A 323 -8.72 17.43 -12.07
CA ALA A 323 -9.29 16.21 -12.62
C ALA A 323 -8.24 15.35 -13.34
N GLU A 324 -7.37 15.96 -14.14
CA GLU A 324 -6.25 15.29 -14.79
C GLU A 324 -5.26 14.70 -13.77
N ALA A 325 -4.90 15.48 -12.74
CA ALA A 325 -4.04 15.02 -11.65
C ALA A 325 -4.66 13.85 -10.86
N ALA A 326 -5.98 13.87 -10.65
CA ALA A 326 -6.68 12.76 -10.01
C ALA A 326 -6.62 11.47 -10.85
N VAL A 327 -6.86 11.55 -12.16
CA VAL A 327 -6.77 10.38 -13.05
C VAL A 327 -5.34 9.84 -13.11
N ALA A 328 -4.34 10.72 -13.24
CA ALA A 328 -2.93 10.34 -13.24
C ALA A 328 -2.53 9.69 -11.91
N GLY A 329 -2.95 10.27 -10.78
CA GLY A 329 -2.72 9.74 -9.45
C GLY A 329 -3.33 8.36 -9.24
N PHE A 330 -4.57 8.14 -9.65
CA PHE A 330 -5.20 6.81 -9.60
C PHE A 330 -4.52 5.80 -10.53
N SER A 331 -4.09 6.20 -11.72
CA SER A 331 -3.32 5.33 -12.62
C SER A 331 -2.00 4.88 -11.99
N GLY A 332 -1.26 5.81 -11.38
CA GLY A 332 -0.04 5.49 -10.64
C GLY A 332 -0.31 4.64 -9.38
N ALA A 333 -1.41 4.90 -8.68
CA ALA A 333 -1.83 4.08 -7.55
C ALA A 333 -2.17 2.64 -7.97
N LEU A 334 -2.80 2.44 -9.14
CA LEU A 334 -3.07 1.11 -9.68
C LEU A 334 -1.77 0.33 -9.94
N GLN A 335 -0.79 0.97 -10.56
CA GLN A 335 0.53 0.36 -10.78
C GLN A 335 1.19 -0.01 -9.46
N ALA A 336 1.21 0.91 -8.49
CA ALA A 336 1.75 0.66 -7.17
C ALA A 336 1.00 -0.46 -6.41
N ALA A 337 -0.31 -0.60 -6.62
CA ALA A 337 -1.10 -1.68 -6.02
C ALA A 337 -0.68 -3.06 -6.54
N TYR A 338 -0.47 -3.20 -7.85
CA TYR A 338 0.03 -4.44 -8.46
C TYR A 338 1.48 -4.72 -8.10
N GLU A 339 2.35 -3.71 -8.06
CA GLU A 339 3.73 -3.86 -7.58
C GLU A 339 3.82 -4.26 -6.10
N ALA A 340 2.79 -3.94 -5.31
CA ALA A 340 2.67 -4.36 -3.92
C ALA A 340 1.96 -5.71 -3.73
N ASP A 341 1.62 -6.42 -4.83
CA ASP A 341 0.82 -7.66 -4.82
C ASP A 341 -0.48 -7.53 -4.00
N SER A 342 -1.08 -6.33 -4.01
CA SER A 342 -2.18 -5.98 -3.12
C SER A 342 -3.50 -5.88 -3.89
N VAL A 343 -4.20 -7.01 -4.02
CA VAL A 343 -5.51 -7.08 -4.70
C VAL A 343 -6.57 -6.15 -4.09
N ASP A 344 -6.59 -5.98 -2.76
CA ASP A 344 -7.43 -5.02 -2.03
C ASP A 344 -7.18 -3.57 -2.49
N ALA A 345 -5.92 -3.22 -2.70
CA ALA A 345 -5.53 -1.90 -3.17
C ALA A 345 -5.95 -1.67 -4.63
N ALA A 346 -5.78 -2.68 -5.49
CA ALA A 346 -6.21 -2.64 -6.88
C ALA A 346 -7.74 -2.52 -6.98
N GLN A 347 -8.48 -3.23 -6.14
CA GLN A 347 -9.94 -3.15 -6.03
C GLN A 347 -10.42 -1.72 -5.74
N HIS A 348 -9.84 -1.07 -4.72
CA HIS A 348 -10.21 0.30 -4.34
C HIS A 348 -9.94 1.31 -5.45
N VAL A 349 -8.79 1.21 -6.12
CA VAL A 349 -8.42 2.14 -7.19
C VAL A 349 -9.26 1.90 -8.44
N ALA A 350 -9.57 0.65 -8.78
CA ALA A 350 -10.48 0.34 -9.88
C ALA A 350 -11.86 0.96 -9.67
N ALA A 351 -12.39 0.89 -8.43
CA ALA A 351 -13.66 1.56 -8.08
C ALA A 351 -13.57 3.09 -8.27
N ASN A 352 -12.52 3.71 -7.75
CA ASN A 352 -12.29 5.15 -7.85
C ASN A 352 -12.11 5.61 -9.30
N LEU A 353 -11.36 4.87 -10.11
CA LEU A 353 -11.18 5.16 -11.54
C LEU A 353 -12.51 5.13 -12.29
N GLY A 354 -13.31 4.07 -12.09
CA GLY A 354 -14.63 3.96 -12.73
C GLY A 354 -15.51 5.16 -12.42
N LEU A 355 -15.63 5.53 -11.15
CA LEU A 355 -16.41 6.70 -10.76
C LEU A 355 -15.84 8.01 -11.32
N CYS A 356 -14.53 8.23 -11.19
CA CYS A 356 -13.91 9.51 -11.57
C CYS A 356 -13.94 9.75 -13.08
N LEU A 357 -13.72 8.70 -13.89
CA LEU A 357 -13.84 8.80 -15.34
C LEU A 357 -15.22 9.30 -15.76
N TRP A 358 -16.27 8.68 -15.21
CA TRP A 358 -17.64 9.11 -15.48
C TRP A 358 -17.92 10.53 -14.98
N LEU A 359 -17.60 10.83 -13.72
CA LEU A 359 -17.87 12.14 -13.12
C LEU A 359 -17.16 13.27 -13.87
N PHE A 360 -15.87 13.12 -14.13
CA PHE A 360 -15.09 14.16 -14.80
C PHE A 360 -15.50 14.33 -16.26
N TRP A 361 -15.80 13.24 -16.97
CA TRP A 361 -16.35 13.35 -18.31
C TRP A 361 -17.70 14.05 -18.29
N ASN A 362 -18.61 13.68 -17.38
CA ASN A 362 -19.93 14.32 -17.28
C ASN A 362 -19.81 15.85 -17.10
N HIS A 363 -18.88 16.31 -16.26
CA HIS A 363 -18.63 17.74 -16.04
C HIS A 363 -17.65 18.38 -17.03
N ALA A 364 -17.33 17.72 -18.14
CA ALA A 364 -16.44 18.24 -19.19
C ALA A 364 -15.02 18.57 -18.70
N LEU A 365 -14.55 17.93 -17.63
CA LEU A 365 -13.28 18.25 -16.98
C LEU A 365 -12.06 17.59 -17.67
N ILE A 366 -12.21 16.36 -18.16
CA ILE A 366 -11.14 15.60 -18.84
C ILE A 366 -11.28 15.55 -20.36
N ASP A 367 -12.45 15.91 -20.89
CA ASP A 367 -12.73 15.97 -22.33
C ASP A 367 -13.74 17.07 -22.66
N PRO A 368 -13.35 18.34 -22.60
CA PRO A 368 -14.26 19.46 -22.81
C PRO A 368 -14.82 19.51 -24.23
N ALA A 369 -14.02 19.08 -25.21
CA ALA A 369 -14.41 19.01 -26.61
C ALA A 369 -15.33 17.81 -26.90
N ARG A 370 -15.65 16.97 -25.90
CA ARG A 370 -16.52 15.78 -26.03
C ARG A 370 -16.09 14.87 -27.18
N ARG A 371 -14.78 14.69 -27.36
CA ARG A 371 -14.21 13.82 -28.40
C ARG A 371 -14.58 12.35 -28.17
N TRP A 372 -14.76 11.95 -26.91
CA TRP A 372 -15.24 10.62 -26.57
C TRP A 372 -16.78 10.63 -26.40
N PRO A 373 -17.51 9.77 -27.14
CA PRO A 373 -18.94 9.60 -26.97
C PRO A 373 -19.31 9.18 -25.54
N ALA A 374 -20.44 9.71 -25.03
CA ALA A 374 -20.94 9.42 -23.68
C ALA A 374 -20.97 7.93 -23.36
N GLY A 375 -21.60 7.14 -24.24
CA GLY A 375 -21.73 5.69 -24.05
C GLY A 375 -20.38 4.96 -24.06
N GLN A 376 -19.35 5.48 -24.73
CA GLN A 376 -18.01 4.88 -24.66
C GLN A 376 -17.41 5.07 -23.27
N VAL A 377 -17.45 6.30 -22.72
CA VAL A 377 -16.90 6.60 -21.40
C VAL A 377 -17.69 5.93 -20.29
N GLN A 378 -19.02 5.89 -20.42
CA GLN A 378 -19.91 5.20 -19.49
C GLN A 378 -19.57 3.71 -19.43
N ARG A 379 -19.46 3.02 -20.57
CA ARG A 379 -19.09 1.60 -20.63
C ARG A 379 -17.68 1.34 -20.09
N GLN A 380 -16.72 2.20 -20.36
CA GLN A 380 -15.37 2.06 -19.78
C GLN A 380 -15.38 2.25 -18.26
N SER A 381 -16.20 3.17 -17.76
CA SER A 381 -16.39 3.40 -16.32
C SER A 381 -17.03 2.19 -15.64
N VAL A 382 -18.04 1.58 -16.28
CA VAL A 382 -18.65 0.31 -15.86
C VAL A 382 -17.62 -0.81 -15.85
N ARG A 383 -16.74 -0.91 -16.86
CA ARG A 383 -15.69 -1.94 -16.90
C ARG A 383 -14.70 -1.85 -15.74
N TRP A 384 -14.32 -0.64 -15.33
CA TRP A 384 -13.48 -0.41 -14.15
C TRP A 384 -14.17 -0.84 -12.85
N LEU A 385 -15.46 -0.53 -12.70
CA LEU A 385 -16.25 -1.05 -11.58
C LEU A 385 -16.38 -2.58 -11.63
N GLY A 386 -16.54 -3.15 -12.84
CA GLY A 386 -16.57 -4.59 -13.06
C GLY A 386 -15.29 -5.26 -12.58
N LEU A 387 -14.12 -4.70 -12.91
CA LEU A 387 -12.85 -5.19 -12.38
C LEU A 387 -12.81 -5.14 -10.84
N SER A 388 -13.24 -4.02 -10.26
CA SER A 388 -13.29 -3.87 -8.80
C SER A 388 -14.16 -4.96 -8.16
N GLU A 389 -15.39 -5.13 -8.65
CA GLU A 389 -16.34 -6.11 -8.12
C GLU A 389 -15.89 -7.54 -8.38
N TRP A 390 -15.23 -7.81 -9.51
CA TRP A 390 -14.67 -9.12 -9.80
C TRP A 390 -13.53 -9.49 -8.85
N ILE A 391 -12.70 -8.53 -8.47
CA ILE A 391 -11.71 -8.74 -7.41
C ILE A 391 -12.41 -9.01 -6.07
N CYS A 392 -13.48 -8.27 -5.76
CA CYS A 392 -14.26 -8.51 -4.55
C CYS A 392 -14.78 -9.95 -4.49
N ASP A 393 -15.51 -10.36 -5.52
CA ASP A 393 -16.15 -11.68 -5.62
C ASP A 393 -15.13 -12.82 -5.59
N ARG A 394 -13.96 -12.66 -6.23
CA ARG A 394 -12.99 -13.75 -6.37
C ARG A 394 -12.08 -13.92 -5.15
N PHE A 395 -11.76 -12.83 -4.46
CA PHE A 395 -10.78 -12.83 -3.36
C PHE A 395 -11.41 -12.58 -1.98
N GLY A 396 -12.73 -12.36 -1.92
CA GLY A 396 -13.45 -11.98 -0.70
C GLY A 396 -13.13 -10.55 -0.24
N ALA A 397 -12.53 -9.73 -1.09
CA ALA A 397 -12.23 -8.34 -0.76
C ALA A 397 -13.53 -7.51 -0.76
N GLY A 398 -13.76 -6.65 0.23
CA GLY A 398 -14.84 -5.67 0.15
C GLY A 398 -16.28 -6.19 0.29
N GLY A 399 -16.48 -7.41 0.82
CA GLY A 399 -17.78 -8.10 1.01
C GLY A 399 -18.78 -7.46 1.98
N GLY A 400 -18.76 -6.13 2.15
CA GLY A 400 -19.63 -5.42 3.09
C GLY A 400 -19.93 -3.97 2.71
N SER A 401 -19.73 -3.58 1.44
CA SER A 401 -19.89 -2.19 0.99
C SER A 401 -20.78 -2.09 -0.25
N ALA A 402 -21.81 -1.25 -0.19
CA ALA A 402 -22.66 -0.96 -1.35
C ALA A 402 -22.03 0.05 -2.35
N TRP A 403 -20.80 0.54 -2.14
CA TRP A 403 -20.24 1.62 -2.97
C TRP A 403 -20.13 1.26 -4.46
N ASN A 404 -19.72 0.04 -4.80
CA ASN A 404 -19.64 -0.38 -6.20
C ASN A 404 -21.02 -0.43 -6.87
N ILE A 405 -22.04 -0.92 -6.15
CA ILE A 405 -23.43 -0.91 -6.61
C ILE A 405 -23.92 0.53 -6.81
N ILE A 406 -23.71 1.40 -5.83
CA ILE A 406 -24.08 2.83 -5.90
C ILE A 406 -23.42 3.50 -7.10
N PHE A 407 -22.11 3.29 -7.29
CA PHE A 407 -21.37 3.89 -8.41
C PHE A 407 -21.85 3.34 -9.75
N LEU A 408 -22.13 2.03 -9.83
CA LEU A 408 -22.66 1.40 -11.03
C LEU A 408 -24.03 1.99 -11.40
N LEU A 409 -24.95 2.06 -10.45
CA LEU A 409 -26.28 2.64 -10.64
C LEU A 409 -26.18 4.12 -11.07
N ARG A 410 -25.29 4.88 -10.45
CA ARG A 410 -25.06 6.29 -10.80
C ARG A 410 -24.48 6.48 -12.20
N ILE A 411 -23.53 5.62 -12.58
CA ILE A 411 -22.97 5.61 -13.94
C ILE A 411 -24.06 5.20 -14.92
N ALA A 412 -24.83 4.15 -14.64
CA ALA A 412 -25.92 3.67 -15.50
C ALA A 412 -26.99 4.73 -15.71
N ARG A 413 -27.41 5.44 -14.65
CA ARG A 413 -28.30 6.61 -14.75
C ARG A 413 -27.73 7.66 -15.70
N GLY A 414 -26.43 7.88 -15.64
CA GLY A 414 -25.74 8.75 -16.57
C GLY A 414 -26.18 10.22 -16.51
N ASN A 415 -26.28 10.87 -17.67
CA ASN A 415 -26.65 12.28 -17.85
C ASN A 415 -28.16 12.51 -17.96
N CYS A 416 -28.96 11.57 -17.45
CA CYS A 416 -30.39 11.76 -17.25
C CYS A 416 -30.65 13.11 -16.54
N ALA A 417 -31.63 13.86 -17.03
CA ALA A 417 -31.85 15.26 -16.69
C ALA A 417 -32.02 15.42 -15.16
N GLN A 418 -31.25 16.35 -14.57
CA GLN A 418 -31.26 16.57 -13.12
C GLN A 418 -32.50 17.31 -12.62
N ASP A 419 -33.37 17.79 -13.50
CA ASP A 419 -34.67 18.37 -13.16
C ASP A 419 -35.82 17.34 -13.22
N GLY A 420 -35.52 16.07 -13.53
CA GLY A 420 -36.48 14.97 -13.56
C GLY A 420 -37.62 15.16 -14.58
N GLY A 421 -37.51 16.13 -15.49
CA GLY A 421 -38.55 16.48 -16.45
C GLY A 421 -39.88 16.97 -15.84
N GLY A 422 -39.91 17.29 -14.54
CA GLY A 422 -41.07 17.82 -13.81
C GLY A 422 -42.30 16.91 -13.68
N THR A 423 -42.44 15.88 -14.52
CA THR A 423 -43.58 14.94 -14.57
C THR A 423 -43.07 13.50 -14.61
N LEU A 424 -43.86 12.56 -14.08
CA LEU A 424 -43.54 11.13 -14.13
C LEU A 424 -43.31 10.63 -15.56
N LYS A 425 -44.12 11.10 -16.52
CA LYS A 425 -43.98 10.73 -17.93
C LYS A 425 -42.62 11.17 -18.50
N ALA A 426 -42.22 12.42 -18.26
CA ALA A 426 -40.93 12.93 -18.72
C ALA A 426 -39.76 12.22 -18.02
N PHE A 427 -39.91 11.95 -16.72
CA PHE A 427 -38.92 11.19 -15.95
C PHE A 427 -38.69 9.79 -16.53
N ARG A 428 -39.75 9.08 -16.92
CA ARG A 428 -39.66 7.74 -17.53
C ARG A 428 -39.21 7.75 -18.98
N ALA A 429 -39.26 8.91 -19.66
CA ALA A 429 -38.76 9.07 -21.03
C ALA A 429 -37.23 9.24 -21.10
N GLN A 430 -36.56 9.33 -19.94
CA GLN A 430 -35.11 9.39 -19.85
C GLN A 430 -34.46 8.11 -20.39
N ARG A 431 -33.17 8.19 -20.72
CA ARG A 431 -32.43 7.10 -21.37
C ARG A 431 -31.16 6.74 -20.59
N PRO A 432 -31.29 6.03 -19.44
CA PRO A 432 -30.13 5.44 -18.78
C PRO A 432 -29.51 4.34 -19.65
N LEU A 433 -28.31 3.91 -19.30
CA LEU A 433 -27.63 2.77 -19.92
C LEU A 433 -28.53 1.53 -19.82
N LEU A 434 -28.72 0.82 -20.93
CA LEU A 434 -29.50 -0.41 -20.93
C LEU A 434 -28.76 -1.49 -20.14
N LEU A 435 -29.51 -2.37 -19.47
CA LEU A 435 -28.92 -3.43 -18.65
C LEU A 435 -28.01 -4.33 -19.50
N ASP A 436 -28.44 -4.73 -20.70
CA ASP A 436 -27.65 -5.59 -21.60
C ASP A 436 -26.37 -4.89 -22.08
N GLU A 437 -26.40 -3.57 -22.29
CA GLU A 437 -25.21 -2.78 -22.61
C GLU A 437 -24.23 -2.71 -21.43
N ALA A 438 -24.76 -2.64 -20.21
CA ALA A 438 -23.93 -2.72 -19.00
C ALA A 438 -23.30 -4.11 -18.83
N VAL A 439 -24.07 -5.19 -19.04
CA VAL A 439 -23.56 -6.57 -19.01
C VAL A 439 -22.44 -6.76 -20.04
N ASP A 440 -22.60 -6.23 -21.24
CA ASP A 440 -21.55 -6.29 -22.26
C ASP A 440 -20.32 -5.46 -21.86
N ALA A 441 -20.53 -4.25 -21.34
CA ALA A 441 -19.46 -3.38 -20.87
C ALA A 441 -18.63 -4.02 -19.74
N LEU A 442 -19.27 -4.80 -18.88
CA LEU A 442 -18.62 -5.53 -17.79
C LEU A 442 -17.67 -6.62 -18.27
N ARG A 443 -17.73 -7.05 -19.54
CA ARG A 443 -16.80 -8.09 -20.05
C ARG A 443 -15.34 -7.61 -19.97
N PRO A 444 -14.40 -8.49 -19.53
CA PRO A 444 -14.60 -9.92 -19.18
C PRO A 444 -15.14 -10.17 -17.75
N PHE A 445 -15.23 -9.16 -16.91
CA PHE A 445 -15.55 -9.19 -15.47
C PHE A 445 -17.06 -9.24 -15.13
N HIS A 446 -17.88 -9.87 -15.96
CA HIS A 446 -19.35 -9.83 -15.83
C HIS A 446 -19.95 -10.74 -14.75
N ALA A 447 -19.21 -11.77 -14.31
CA ALA A 447 -19.70 -12.77 -13.34
C ALA A 447 -20.29 -12.21 -12.02
N PRO A 448 -19.75 -11.13 -11.42
CA PRO A 448 -20.31 -10.56 -10.20
C PRO A 448 -21.67 -9.91 -10.38
N PHE A 449 -21.99 -9.45 -11.58
CA PHE A 449 -23.30 -8.87 -11.95
C PHE A 449 -24.08 -9.83 -12.84
N ALA A 450 -24.10 -11.11 -12.48
CA ALA A 450 -24.87 -12.11 -13.20
C ALA A 450 -26.35 -12.08 -12.80
N ARG A 451 -27.24 -12.48 -13.72
CA ARG A 451 -28.68 -12.64 -13.44
C ARG A 451 -28.96 -13.53 -12.23
N ALA A 452 -28.13 -14.57 -12.01
CA ALA A 452 -28.22 -15.47 -10.86
C ALA A 452 -28.01 -14.76 -9.50
N LYS A 453 -27.38 -13.58 -9.49
CA LYS A 453 -27.16 -12.73 -8.30
C LYS A 453 -28.16 -11.56 -8.25
N GLY A 454 -29.32 -11.68 -8.90
CA GLY A 454 -30.37 -10.65 -8.88
C GLY A 454 -30.17 -9.51 -9.88
N PHE A 455 -29.17 -9.58 -10.76
CA PHE A 455 -28.95 -8.58 -11.82
C PHE A 455 -29.89 -8.79 -13.02
N ILE A 456 -31.19 -8.62 -12.76
CA ILE A 456 -32.29 -8.77 -13.74
C ILE A 456 -32.90 -7.42 -14.17
N SER A 457 -32.79 -6.40 -13.34
CA SER A 457 -33.10 -4.99 -13.62
C SER A 457 -32.26 -4.11 -12.71
N TRP A 458 -32.20 -2.80 -12.98
CA TRP A 458 -31.45 -1.88 -12.12
C TRP A 458 -32.10 -1.72 -10.75
N SER A 459 -33.44 -1.67 -10.70
CA SER A 459 -34.17 -1.65 -9.41
C SER A 459 -33.95 -2.92 -8.60
N SER A 460 -33.88 -4.10 -9.24
CA SER A 460 -33.64 -5.38 -8.56
C SER A 460 -32.25 -5.45 -7.92
N LEU A 461 -31.23 -4.90 -8.57
CA LEU A 461 -29.89 -4.81 -7.98
C LEU A 461 -29.88 -3.96 -6.70
N ALA A 462 -30.56 -2.81 -6.72
CA ALA A 462 -30.66 -1.94 -5.56
C ALA A 462 -31.48 -2.60 -4.43
N ALA A 463 -32.58 -3.26 -4.77
CA ALA A 463 -33.43 -4.00 -3.83
C ALA A 463 -32.66 -5.13 -3.15
N PHE A 464 -31.92 -5.95 -3.90
CA PHE A 464 -31.11 -7.03 -3.34
C PHE A 464 -30.11 -6.52 -2.28
N ALA A 465 -29.42 -5.41 -2.55
CA ALA A 465 -28.50 -4.82 -1.59
C ALA A 465 -29.23 -4.28 -0.34
N LEU A 466 -30.42 -3.70 -0.49
CA LEU A 466 -31.24 -3.25 0.63
C LEU A 466 -31.75 -4.43 1.46
N ASP A 467 -32.14 -5.54 0.82
CA ASP A 467 -32.60 -6.76 1.50
C ASP A 467 -31.47 -7.41 2.30
N GLU A 468 -30.26 -7.48 1.76
CA GLU A 468 -29.06 -7.94 2.49
C GLU A 468 -28.76 -7.06 3.72
N HIS A 469 -29.07 -5.76 3.62
CA HIS A 469 -28.96 -4.85 4.75
C HIS A 469 -30.03 -5.09 5.81
N ASP A 470 -31.28 -5.19 5.38
CA ASP A 470 -32.45 -5.32 6.25
C ASP A 470 -32.50 -6.69 6.93
N ALA A 471 -32.02 -7.74 6.27
CA ALA A 471 -31.82 -9.08 6.84
C ALA A 471 -30.65 -9.15 7.83
N GLY A 472 -29.81 -8.11 7.90
CA GLY A 472 -28.65 -8.04 8.79
C GLY A 472 -27.45 -8.85 8.30
N HIS A 473 -27.46 -9.35 7.06
CA HIS A 473 -26.31 -9.99 6.43
C HIS A 473 -25.16 -8.99 6.22
N VAL A 474 -25.49 -7.74 5.88
CA VAL A 474 -24.53 -6.65 5.72
C VAL A 474 -24.99 -5.38 6.43
N HIS A 475 -24.09 -4.63 7.07
CA HIS A 475 -24.45 -3.38 7.72
C HIS A 475 -23.88 -2.16 6.99
N TYR A 476 -24.76 -1.33 6.41
CA TYR A 476 -24.37 -0.08 5.76
C TYR A 476 -24.52 1.11 6.69
N GLY A 477 -23.50 1.95 6.76
CA GLY A 477 -23.57 3.24 7.45
C GLY A 477 -24.58 4.19 6.81
N ALA A 478 -25.06 5.18 7.58
CA ALA A 478 -26.16 6.06 7.16
C ALA A 478 -25.94 6.75 5.80
N LEU A 479 -24.73 7.22 5.51
CA LEU A 479 -24.40 7.87 4.23
C LEU A 479 -24.48 6.89 3.05
N GLN A 480 -23.98 5.67 3.24
CA GLN A 480 -23.99 4.64 2.20
C GLN A 480 -25.42 4.17 1.93
N LEU A 481 -26.19 3.92 2.99
CA LEU A 481 -27.61 3.56 2.88
C LEU A 481 -28.44 4.67 2.20
N ALA A 482 -28.20 5.94 2.55
CA ALA A 482 -28.89 7.06 1.90
C ALA A 482 -28.56 7.17 0.39
N ASN A 483 -27.29 6.94 0.01
CA ASN A 483 -26.94 6.87 -1.42
C ASN A 483 -27.62 5.70 -2.12
N LEU A 484 -27.63 4.50 -1.51
CA LEU A 484 -28.29 3.33 -2.09
C LEU A 484 -29.80 3.55 -2.26
N LEU A 485 -30.48 4.10 -1.25
CA LEU A 485 -31.90 4.43 -1.33
C LEU A 485 -32.22 5.49 -2.37
N LEU A 486 -31.34 6.49 -2.56
CA LEU A 486 -31.51 7.47 -3.63
C LEU A 486 -31.48 6.80 -5.01
N GLU A 487 -30.48 5.95 -5.27
CA GLU A 487 -30.40 5.26 -6.56
C GLU A 487 -31.56 4.25 -6.73
N ALA A 488 -31.96 3.55 -5.66
CA ALA A 488 -33.14 2.67 -5.65
C ALA A 488 -34.42 3.44 -6.01
N SER A 489 -34.65 4.58 -5.37
CA SER A 489 -35.82 5.44 -5.63
C SER A 489 -35.85 5.87 -7.10
N TRP A 490 -34.69 6.26 -7.65
CA TRP A 490 -34.57 6.68 -9.04
C TRP A 490 -34.94 5.54 -10.01
N PHE A 491 -34.34 4.35 -9.85
CA PHE A 491 -34.57 3.22 -10.76
C PHE A 491 -35.96 2.58 -10.59
N HIS A 492 -36.52 2.50 -9.38
CA HIS A 492 -37.90 2.05 -9.21
C HIS A 492 -38.88 2.98 -9.93
N THR A 493 -38.68 4.30 -9.82
CA THR A 493 -39.53 5.29 -10.47
C THR A 493 -39.38 5.25 -11.99
N PHE A 494 -38.15 5.10 -12.48
CA PHE A 494 -37.86 5.02 -13.92
C PHE A 494 -38.48 3.75 -14.55
N GLU A 495 -38.23 2.58 -13.96
CA GLU A 495 -38.65 1.29 -14.53
C GLU A 495 -40.15 1.04 -14.34
N HIS A 496 -40.69 1.34 -13.16
CA HIS A 496 -42.04 0.92 -12.76
C HIS A 496 -43.03 2.06 -12.57
N GLY A 497 -42.56 3.29 -12.36
CA GLY A 497 -43.41 4.46 -12.12
C GLY A 497 -43.73 4.68 -10.64
N ASP A 498 -44.90 5.24 -10.37
CA ASP A 498 -45.44 5.59 -9.05
C ASP A 498 -45.94 4.35 -8.28
N THR A 499 -45.02 3.45 -7.98
CA THR A 499 -45.31 2.20 -7.27
C THR A 499 -45.03 2.31 -5.77
N PRO A 500 -45.68 1.49 -4.91
CA PRO A 500 -45.39 1.46 -3.48
C PRO A 500 -43.90 1.29 -3.14
N ALA A 501 -43.14 0.54 -3.95
CA ALA A 501 -41.70 0.38 -3.77
C ALA A 501 -40.92 1.70 -3.98
N ALA A 502 -41.31 2.50 -4.99
CA ALA A 502 -40.72 3.82 -5.23
C ALA A 502 -41.00 4.78 -4.08
N PHE A 503 -42.22 4.76 -3.53
CA PHE A 503 -42.58 5.56 -2.35
C PHE A 503 -41.83 5.09 -1.09
N ALA A 504 -41.80 3.79 -0.82
CA ALA A 504 -41.12 3.25 0.37
C ALA A 504 -39.62 3.60 0.40
N THR A 505 -38.94 3.55 -0.75
CA THR A 505 -37.52 3.90 -0.83
C THR A 505 -37.25 5.39 -0.58
N VAL A 506 -38.09 6.29 -1.13
CA VAL A 506 -37.92 7.74 -0.90
C VAL A 506 -38.30 8.16 0.52
N GLU A 507 -39.30 7.54 1.12
CA GLU A 507 -39.70 7.77 2.51
C GLU A 507 -38.62 7.30 3.50
N ARG A 508 -38.04 6.12 3.27
CA ARG A 508 -36.87 5.63 4.03
C ARG A 508 -35.68 6.57 3.90
N LEU A 509 -35.38 7.06 2.68
CA LEU A 509 -34.33 8.05 2.47
C LEU A 509 -34.60 9.33 3.27
N ALA A 510 -35.82 9.86 3.20
CA ALA A 510 -36.24 11.04 3.94
C ALA A 510 -36.07 10.89 5.46
N GLY A 511 -36.44 9.72 6.01
CA GLY A 511 -36.27 9.41 7.43
C GLY A 511 -34.80 9.33 7.88
N LEU A 512 -33.88 8.98 6.98
CA LEU A 512 -32.45 8.89 7.28
C LEU A 512 -31.72 10.23 7.25
N LEU A 513 -32.26 11.26 6.59
CA LEU A 513 -31.55 12.52 6.41
C LEU A 513 -31.14 13.17 7.74
N GLY A 514 -31.92 12.99 8.81
CA GLY A 514 -31.59 13.49 10.15
C GLY A 514 -30.28 12.95 10.73
N LYS A 515 -29.81 11.78 10.25
CA LYS A 515 -28.57 11.13 10.70
C LYS A 515 -27.33 11.58 9.93
N LEU A 516 -27.48 12.41 8.90
CA LEU A 516 -26.40 12.84 8.01
C LEU A 516 -25.84 14.21 8.40
N ARG A 517 -24.60 14.48 8.00
CA ARG A 517 -23.94 15.78 8.21
C ARG A 517 -24.66 16.87 7.40
N PRO A 518 -24.58 18.16 7.80
CA PRO A 518 -25.26 19.25 7.09
C PRO A 518 -24.96 19.33 5.59
N ALA A 519 -23.70 19.13 5.18
CA ALA A 519 -23.31 19.14 3.77
C ALA A 519 -23.93 17.98 2.98
N GLU A 520 -23.98 16.78 3.58
CA GLU A 520 -24.59 15.59 2.97
C GLU A 520 -26.10 15.77 2.84
N ARG A 521 -26.78 16.30 3.86
CA ARG A 521 -28.22 16.58 3.82
C ARG A 521 -28.58 17.50 2.65
N ARG A 522 -27.80 18.55 2.41
CA ARG A 522 -28.03 19.48 1.28
C ARG A 522 -28.01 18.74 -0.06
N PHE A 523 -27.06 17.83 -0.27
CA PHE A 523 -26.99 17.02 -1.48
C PHE A 523 -28.26 16.18 -1.67
N PHE A 524 -28.72 15.46 -0.63
CA PHE A 524 -29.90 14.62 -0.74
C PHE A 524 -31.20 15.42 -0.89
N HIS A 525 -31.31 16.60 -0.26
CA HIS A 525 -32.45 17.49 -0.50
C HIS A 525 -32.52 17.92 -1.98
N ALA A 526 -31.40 18.32 -2.57
CA ALA A 526 -31.33 18.68 -3.98
C ALA A 526 -31.67 17.47 -4.89
N ALA A 527 -31.21 16.28 -4.51
CA ALA A 527 -31.50 15.06 -5.25
C ALA A 527 -32.99 14.66 -5.17
N ILE A 528 -33.64 14.84 -4.02
CA ILE A 528 -35.08 14.58 -3.87
C ILE A 528 -35.90 15.57 -4.70
N THR A 529 -35.50 16.84 -4.77
CA THR A 529 -36.17 17.83 -5.61
C THR A 529 -36.08 17.54 -7.12
N ALA A 530 -35.15 16.68 -7.53
CA ALA A 530 -35.01 16.18 -8.90
C ALA A 530 -35.94 15.00 -9.23
N LEU A 531 -36.64 14.42 -8.24
CA LEU A 531 -37.60 13.32 -8.46
C LEU A 531 -38.96 13.86 -8.92
N PRO A 532 -39.85 13.01 -9.48
CA PRO A 532 -41.22 13.41 -9.80
C PRO A 532 -41.98 13.95 -8.59
N ARG A 533 -42.96 14.83 -8.84
CA ARG A 533 -43.67 15.59 -7.80
C ARG A 533 -44.29 14.69 -6.74
N GLU A 534 -44.82 13.55 -7.13
CA GLU A 534 -45.46 12.57 -6.27
C GLU A 534 -44.47 12.07 -5.19
N LEU A 535 -43.24 11.74 -5.59
CA LEU A 535 -42.19 11.30 -4.67
C LEU A 535 -41.67 12.45 -3.81
N GLN A 536 -41.59 13.67 -4.34
CA GLN A 536 -41.23 14.85 -3.55
C GLN A 536 -42.20 15.08 -2.39
N LEU A 537 -43.51 14.91 -2.65
CA LEU A 537 -44.55 15.07 -1.65
C LEU A 537 -44.45 14.00 -0.55
N ALA A 538 -44.29 12.73 -0.94
CA ALA A 538 -44.09 11.63 0.01
C ALA A 538 -42.84 11.84 0.88
N ALA A 539 -41.72 12.25 0.27
CA ALA A 539 -40.51 12.60 1.02
C ALA A 539 -40.76 13.74 2.02
N ALA A 540 -41.47 14.80 1.62
CA ALA A 540 -41.81 15.92 2.49
C ALA A 540 -42.76 15.53 3.63
N GLU A 541 -43.66 14.57 3.42
CA GLU A 541 -44.52 14.00 4.46
C GLU A 541 -43.73 13.17 5.46
N ALA A 542 -42.87 12.26 4.97
CA ALA A 542 -41.99 11.47 5.82
C ALA A 542 -41.06 12.33 6.68
N MET A 543 -40.47 13.40 6.11
CA MET A 543 -39.65 14.35 6.87
C MET A 543 -40.46 15.10 7.95
N ARG A 544 -41.72 15.46 7.66
CA ARG A 544 -42.61 16.10 8.65
C ARG A 544 -42.97 15.13 9.77
N ALA A 545 -43.27 13.88 9.45
CA ALA A 545 -43.56 12.83 10.43
C ALA A 545 -42.35 12.57 11.34
N ALA A 546 -41.14 12.44 10.77
CA ALA A 546 -39.91 12.23 11.53
C ALA A 546 -39.61 13.37 12.52
N ARG A 547 -39.93 14.62 12.17
CA ARG A 547 -39.80 15.77 13.08
C ARG A 547 -40.82 15.77 14.23
N ARG A 548 -42.02 15.23 14.01
CA ARG A 548 -43.06 15.12 15.04
C ARG A 548 -42.84 13.94 15.99
N GLY A 549 -42.15 12.89 15.54
CA GLY A 549 -41.83 11.70 16.34
C GLY A 549 -40.50 11.74 17.09
N GLY A 550 -39.71 12.82 17.01
CA GLY A 550 -38.51 12.99 17.83
C GLY A 550 -38.89 13.28 19.30
N PRO A 551 -38.06 12.89 20.29
CA PRO A 551 -38.38 13.14 21.70
C PRO A 551 -38.59 14.64 21.91
N GLY A 552 -39.80 15.03 22.28
CA GLY A 552 -40.11 16.41 22.66
C GLY A 552 -39.24 16.84 23.84
N PRO A 553 -38.97 18.15 24.00
CA PRO A 553 -38.22 18.62 25.16
C PRO A 553 -38.94 18.18 26.43
N LEU A 554 -38.26 17.40 27.26
CA LEU A 554 -38.67 17.17 28.65
C LEU A 554 -38.86 18.56 29.27
N ARG A 555 -40.11 18.87 29.63
CA ARG A 555 -40.45 19.99 30.51
C ARG A 555 -40.15 19.59 31.95
#